data_AF-F3QZ54-F1
#
_entry.id   AF-F3QZ54-F1
#
_cell.length_a   1.000
_cell.length_b   1.000
_cell.length_c   1.000
_cell.angle_alpha   90.00
_cell.angle_beta   90.00
_cell.angle_gamma   90.00
#
_symmetry.space_group_name_H-M   'P 1'
#
loop_
_entity.id
_entity.type
_entity.pdbx_description
1 polymer ?
#
loop_
_entity_poly.entity_id
_entity_poly.type
_entity_poly.pdbx_seq_one_letter_code
_entity_poly.pdbx_strand_id
1 'polypeptide(L)'
;MENQCSFSQPSGVRLLALLQGQGPEILRREENNASLMHLYGTGTHWVAFERSACQLSRLCPEAKIIPMRLSGFPFPVVMATFGQAQSEHFIHGLPEVEEGSDRLSFKMPALPDGEYGVWHNRQVEYLSRCDVNKN
;
A
#
# COMPACT_ATOMS: atom_id res chain seq x y z
N MET A 1 -6.15 -27.40 28.33
CA MET A 1 -6.28 -25.93 28.35
C MET A 1 -4.99 -25.36 27.80
N GLU A 2 -4.88 -25.22 26.48
CA GLU A 2 -3.78 -24.49 25.86
C GLU A 2 -4.39 -23.68 24.72
N ASN A 3 -4.89 -22.49 25.05
CA ASN A 3 -5.27 -21.49 24.07
C ASN A 3 -3.99 -21.01 23.40
N GLN A 4 -3.58 -21.69 22.33
CA GLN A 4 -2.63 -21.15 21.37
C GLN A 4 -3.35 -20.04 20.59
N CYS A 5 -3.58 -18.91 21.26
CA CYS A 5 -3.68 -17.65 20.56
C CYS A 5 -2.28 -17.39 20.01
N SER A 6 -2.05 -17.79 18.76
CA SER A 6 -0.98 -17.26 17.94
C SER A 6 -1.11 -15.74 17.99
N PHE A 7 -0.29 -15.09 18.82
CA PHE A 7 -0.09 -13.65 18.77
C PHE A 7 0.61 -13.36 17.45
N SER A 8 -0.16 -13.40 16.35
CA SER A 8 0.24 -12.77 15.10
C SER A 8 0.62 -11.35 15.47
N GLN A 9 1.85 -10.95 15.14
CA GLN A 9 2.34 -9.61 15.46
C GLN A 9 1.31 -8.57 15.01
N PRO A 10 1.05 -7.51 15.82
CA PRO A 10 0.09 -6.48 15.45
C PRO A 10 0.39 -5.94 14.06
N SER A 11 -0.63 -5.62 13.27
CA SER A 11 -0.43 -5.23 11.87
C SER A 11 0.51 -4.04 11.68
N GLY A 12 0.52 -3.10 12.63
CA GLY A 12 1.49 -2.01 12.63
C GLY A 12 2.95 -2.48 12.77
N VAL A 13 3.22 -3.50 13.58
CA VAL A 13 4.58 -4.05 13.75
C VAL A 13 5.02 -4.75 12.47
N ARG A 14 4.13 -5.52 11.82
CA ARG A 14 4.42 -6.15 10.53
C ARG A 14 4.66 -5.12 9.42
N LEU A 15 3.87 -4.04 9.40
CA LEU A 15 4.07 -2.94 8.45
C LEU A 15 5.43 -2.26 8.66
N LEU A 16 5.80 -1.96 9.90
CA LEU A 16 7.11 -1.36 10.19
C LEU A 16 8.26 -2.29 9.77
N ALA A 17 8.15 -3.60 10.05
CA ALA A 17 9.13 -4.58 9.62
C ALA A 17 9.24 -4.68 8.08
N LEU A 18 8.10 -4.63 7.37
CA LEU A 18 8.06 -4.60 5.91
C LEU A 18 8.78 -3.36 5.35
N LEU A 19 8.48 -2.18 5.90
CA LEU A 19 9.09 -0.92 5.47
C LEU A 19 10.60 -0.88 5.75
N GLN A 20 11.03 -1.39 6.90
CA GLN A 20 12.44 -1.44 7.29
C GLN A 20 13.23 -2.47 6.47
N GLY A 21 12.66 -3.64 6.20
CA GLY A 21 13.35 -4.73 5.51
C GLY A 21 13.27 -4.66 3.99
N GLN A 22 12.15 -4.17 3.44
CA GLN A 22 11.84 -4.25 2.01
C GLN A 22 11.38 -2.92 1.40
N GLY A 23 11.22 -1.84 2.19
CA GLY A 23 10.73 -0.55 1.70
C GLY A 23 11.45 -0.02 0.44
N PRO A 24 12.79 0.03 0.40
CA PRO A 24 13.52 0.49 -0.79
C PRO A 24 13.26 -0.35 -2.05
N GLU A 25 13.16 -1.67 -1.90
CA GLU A 25 12.88 -2.57 -3.02
C GLU A 25 11.43 -2.43 -3.50
N ILE A 26 10.48 -2.28 -2.57
CA ILE A 26 9.07 -2.02 -2.88
C ILE A 26 8.94 -0.73 -3.70
N LEU A 27 9.56 0.36 -3.25
CA LEU A 27 9.47 1.65 -3.94
C LEU A 27 10.18 1.65 -5.29
N ARG A 28 11.31 0.91 -5.42
CA ARG A 28 11.97 0.70 -6.71
C ARG A 28 11.08 -0.03 -7.70
N ARG A 29 10.30 -1.03 -7.25
CA ARG A 29 9.32 -1.70 -8.10
C ARG A 29 8.22 -0.75 -8.54
N GLU A 30 7.71 0.06 -7.60
CA GLU A 30 6.66 1.02 -7.88
C GLU A 30 7.09 2.15 -8.83
N GLU A 31 8.37 2.50 -8.90
CA GLU A 31 8.90 3.60 -9.73
C GLU A 31 8.51 3.51 -11.21
N ASN A 32 8.49 2.29 -11.77
CA ASN A 32 8.13 2.03 -13.17
C ASN A 32 6.94 1.07 -13.30
N ASN A 33 6.20 0.84 -12.21
CA ASN A 33 5.06 -0.06 -12.21
C ASN A 33 3.85 0.56 -12.91
N ALA A 34 3.63 0.22 -14.17
CA ALA A 34 2.49 0.74 -14.92
C ALA A 34 1.22 -0.12 -14.80
N SER A 35 1.37 -1.45 -14.61
CA SER A 35 0.31 -2.42 -14.91
C SER A 35 0.13 -3.53 -13.87
N LEU A 36 0.82 -3.47 -12.74
CA LEU A 36 0.65 -4.43 -11.66
C LEU A 36 0.14 -3.72 -10.41
N MET A 37 -0.73 -4.40 -9.67
CA MET A 37 -1.10 -3.99 -8.32
C MET A 37 -0.48 -4.97 -7.33
N HIS A 38 0.51 -4.50 -6.59
CA HIS A 38 1.19 -5.25 -5.55
C HIS A 38 0.54 -5.01 -4.19
N LEU A 39 0.12 -6.09 -3.54
CA LEU A 39 -0.41 -6.10 -2.18
C LEU A 39 0.54 -6.86 -1.25
N TYR A 40 0.77 -6.30 -0.07
CA TYR A 40 1.61 -6.89 0.98
C TYR A 40 0.78 -7.16 2.23
N GLY A 41 0.91 -8.37 2.76
CA GLY A 41 0.16 -8.84 3.92
C GLY A 41 0.80 -8.39 5.22
N THR A 42 0.07 -7.63 6.03
CA THR A 42 0.52 -7.15 7.34
C THR A 42 -0.24 -7.84 8.47
N GLY A 43 -0.65 -9.10 8.30
CA GLY A 43 -1.55 -9.78 9.23
C GLY A 43 -2.99 -9.54 8.80
N THR A 44 -3.78 -8.74 9.52
CA THR A 44 -5.21 -8.55 9.22
C THR A 44 -5.51 -7.54 8.11
N HIS A 45 -4.49 -6.94 7.50
CA HIS A 45 -4.62 -5.89 6.50
C HIS A 45 -3.69 -6.14 5.31
N TRP A 46 -4.18 -5.79 4.13
CA TRP A 46 -3.36 -5.62 2.94
C TRP A 46 -2.90 -4.17 2.83
N VAL A 47 -1.69 -3.98 2.33
CA VAL A 47 -1.13 -2.66 2.03
C VAL A 47 -0.60 -2.63 0.60
N ALA A 48 -0.81 -1.51 -0.08
CA ALA A 48 -0.25 -1.19 -1.38
C ALA A 48 0.49 0.15 -1.27
N PHE A 49 1.48 0.37 -2.13
CA PHE A 49 2.28 1.59 -2.16
C PHE A 49 2.19 2.28 -3.52
N GLU A 50 2.28 3.60 -3.53
CA GLU A 50 2.42 4.44 -4.72
C GLU A 50 1.46 4.10 -5.87
N ARG A 51 1.94 3.55 -6.99
CA ARG A 51 1.10 3.30 -8.17
C ARG A 51 0.11 2.17 -7.90
N SER A 52 0.54 1.12 -7.19
CA SER A 52 -0.36 0.09 -6.68
C SER A 52 -1.42 0.67 -5.72
N ALA A 53 -1.04 1.63 -4.87
CA ALA A 53 -1.99 2.32 -4.00
C ALA A 53 -2.99 3.18 -4.79
N CYS A 54 -2.53 3.85 -5.85
CA CYS A 54 -3.38 4.62 -6.75
C CYS A 54 -4.41 3.71 -7.44
N GLN A 55 -3.98 2.57 -7.98
CA GLN A 55 -4.89 1.59 -8.58
C GLN A 55 -5.89 1.05 -7.57
N LEU A 56 -5.42 0.64 -6.39
CA LEU A 56 -6.29 0.14 -5.32
C LEU A 56 -7.36 1.17 -4.93
N SER A 57 -6.98 2.45 -4.79
CA SER A 57 -7.91 3.53 -4.41
C SER A 57 -9.06 3.73 -5.41
N ARG A 58 -8.87 3.35 -6.68
CA ARG A 58 -9.91 3.47 -7.72
C ARG A 58 -10.87 2.29 -7.72
N LEU A 59 -10.38 1.13 -7.28
CA LEU A 59 -11.09 -0.14 -7.34
C LEU A 59 -11.83 -0.45 -6.04
N CYS A 60 -11.26 -0.04 -4.90
CA CYS A 60 -11.79 -0.27 -3.57
C CYS A 60 -11.98 1.08 -2.85
N PRO A 61 -13.19 1.64 -2.86
CA PRO A 61 -13.52 2.88 -2.13
C PRO A 61 -13.31 2.79 -0.62
N GLU A 62 -13.34 1.58 -0.05
CA GLU A 62 -13.13 1.30 1.37
C GLU A 62 -11.65 1.37 1.77
N ALA A 63 -10.74 1.40 0.79
CA ALA A 63 -9.31 1.50 1.05
C ALA A 63 -8.96 2.86 1.67
N LYS A 64 -8.28 2.82 2.81
CA LYS A 64 -7.77 4.00 3.49
C LYS A 64 -6.47 4.45 2.85
N ILE A 65 -6.43 5.69 2.39
CA ILE A 65 -5.23 6.30 1.80
C ILE A 65 -4.47 7.06 2.89
N ILE A 66 -3.19 6.76 3.03
CA ILE A 66 -2.33 7.23 4.10
C ILE A 66 -1.04 7.76 3.47
N PRO A 67 -0.91 9.07 3.28
CA PRO A 67 0.37 9.68 2.93
C PRO A 67 1.28 9.68 4.18
N MET A 68 2.56 9.34 4.01
CA MET A 68 3.53 9.26 5.11
C MET A 68 4.94 9.67 4.68
N ARG A 69 5.76 10.12 5.64
CA ARG A 69 7.19 10.32 5.43
C ARG A 69 7.96 9.12 5.97
N LEU A 70 8.76 8.49 5.11
CA LEU A 70 9.63 7.39 5.48
C LEU A 70 11.05 7.91 5.68
N SER A 71 11.70 7.48 6.76
CA SER A 71 13.10 7.80 7.00
C SER A 71 13.96 7.25 5.85
N GLY A 72 14.81 8.09 5.27
CA GLY A 72 15.67 7.73 4.14
C GLY A 72 15.07 7.98 2.76
N PHE A 73 13.82 8.46 2.66
CA PHE A 73 13.22 8.87 1.38
C PHE A 73 13.06 10.40 1.33
N PRO A 74 13.51 11.05 0.25
CA PRO A 74 13.47 12.50 0.15
C PRO A 74 12.07 13.06 -0.17
N PHE A 75 11.12 12.20 -0.51
CA PHE A 75 9.74 12.56 -0.83
C PHE A 75 8.73 11.77 0.01
N PRO A 76 7.52 12.30 0.25
CA PRO A 76 6.46 11.55 0.92
C PRO A 76 6.01 10.37 0.08
N VAL A 77 5.72 9.26 0.76
CA VAL A 77 5.22 8.02 0.18
C VAL A 77 3.74 7.87 0.48
N VAL A 78 2.96 7.43 -0.50
CA VAL A 78 1.53 7.18 -0.30
C VAL A 78 1.27 5.68 -0.20
N MET A 79 0.55 5.29 0.85
CA MET A 79 0.10 3.92 1.08
C MET A 79 -1.43 3.85 0.99
N ALA A 80 -1.96 2.74 0.50
CA ALA A 80 -3.37 2.38 0.62
C ALA A 80 -3.51 1.09 1.44
N THR A 81 -4.48 1.02 2.33
CA THR A 81 -4.72 -0.17 3.17
C THR A 81 -6.19 -0.50 3.33
N PHE A 82 -6.49 -1.80 3.41
CA PHE A 82 -7.83 -2.32 3.60
C PHE A 82 -7.78 -3.66 4.33
N GLY A 83 -8.88 -4.03 5.00
CA GLY A 83 -8.92 -5.22 5.85
C GLY A 83 -8.97 -6.51 5.03
N GLN A 84 -8.22 -7.53 5.45
CA GLN A 84 -8.17 -8.81 4.74
C GLN A 84 -9.55 -9.48 4.64
N ALA A 85 -10.37 -9.42 5.69
CA ALA A 85 -11.73 -9.95 5.66
C ALA A 85 -12.64 -9.25 4.62
N GLN A 86 -12.38 -7.98 4.31
CA GLN A 86 -13.11 -7.23 3.27
C GLN A 86 -12.53 -7.50 1.88
N SER A 87 -11.27 -7.94 1.82
CA SER A 87 -10.54 -8.16 0.58
C SER A 87 -10.91 -9.43 -0.17
N GLU A 88 -11.50 -10.44 0.49
CA GLU A 88 -11.74 -11.75 -0.12
C GLU A 88 -12.61 -11.65 -1.38
N HIS A 89 -13.68 -10.85 -1.33
CA HIS A 89 -14.56 -10.63 -2.48
C HIS A 89 -13.89 -9.78 -3.56
N PHE A 90 -13.03 -8.84 -3.16
CA PHE A 90 -12.35 -7.93 -4.07
C PHE A 90 -11.23 -8.63 -4.86
N ILE A 91 -10.38 -9.39 -4.15
CA ILE A 91 -9.21 -10.06 -4.68
C ILE A 91 -9.58 -11.25 -5.55
N HIS A 92 -10.60 -12.03 -5.16
CA HIS A 92 -11.02 -13.22 -5.89
C HIS A 92 -11.50 -12.93 -7.33
N GLY A 93 -11.88 -11.68 -7.64
CA GLY A 93 -12.29 -11.26 -8.98
C GLY A 93 -11.14 -10.82 -9.90
N LEU A 94 -9.90 -10.73 -9.40
CA LEU A 94 -8.78 -10.11 -10.12
C LEU A 94 -7.87 -11.16 -10.79
N PRO A 95 -7.28 -10.83 -11.97
CA PRO A 95 -6.34 -11.71 -12.65
C PRO A 95 -4.98 -11.69 -11.93
N GLU A 96 -4.78 -12.68 -11.07
CA GLU A 96 -3.56 -12.87 -10.29
C GLU A 96 -2.36 -13.28 -11.17
N VAL A 97 -1.18 -12.75 -10.83
CA VAL A 97 0.09 -12.96 -11.56
C VAL A 97 1.15 -13.60 -10.67
N GLU A 98 1.13 -13.32 -9.38
CA GLU A 98 2.04 -13.92 -8.40
C GLU A 98 1.32 -14.09 -7.06
N GLU A 99 1.25 -15.34 -6.60
CA GLU A 99 0.63 -15.74 -5.33
C GLU A 99 1.71 -16.07 -4.30
N GLY A 100 1.67 -15.39 -3.16
CA GLY A 100 2.49 -15.68 -1.99
C GLY A 100 1.69 -15.40 -0.72
N SER A 101 2.05 -16.08 0.38
CA SER A 101 1.29 -15.99 1.64
C SER A 101 1.16 -14.55 2.18
N ASP A 102 2.17 -13.71 1.90
CA ASP A 102 2.28 -12.34 2.41
C ASP A 102 2.45 -11.33 1.27
N ARG A 103 2.34 -11.76 -0.01
CA ARG A 103 2.44 -10.90 -1.19
C ARG A 103 1.56 -11.42 -2.31
N LEU A 104 0.69 -10.56 -2.82
CA LEU A 104 -0.13 -10.85 -3.99
C LEU A 104 0.12 -9.81 -5.06
N SER A 105 0.13 -10.22 -6.32
CA SER A 105 0.26 -9.29 -7.46
C SER A 105 -0.81 -9.55 -8.50
N PHE A 106 -1.52 -8.50 -8.91
CA PHE A 106 -2.61 -8.58 -9.90
C PHE A 106 -2.26 -7.80 -11.15
N LYS A 107 -2.71 -8.29 -12.31
CA LYS A 107 -2.60 -7.54 -13.56
C LYS A 107 -3.70 -6.49 -13.64
N MET A 108 -3.30 -5.23 -13.74
CA MET A 108 -4.22 -4.10 -13.83
C MET A 108 -4.10 -3.41 -15.20
N PRO A 109 -5.17 -2.71 -15.65
CA PRO A 109 -5.04 -1.76 -16.73
C PRO A 109 -3.94 -0.74 -16.42
N ALA A 110 -3.15 -0.40 -17.45
CA ALA A 110 -2.07 0.57 -17.27
C ALA A 110 -2.64 1.89 -16.76
N LEU A 111 -1.99 2.48 -15.75
CA LEU A 111 -2.34 3.83 -15.32
C LEU A 111 -2.08 4.82 -16.48
N PRO A 112 -3.07 5.64 -16.86
CA PRO A 112 -2.84 6.74 -17.79
C PRO A 112 -1.69 7.64 -17.37
N ASP A 113 -0.93 8.12 -18.36
CA ASP A 113 0.23 8.98 -18.13
C ASP A 113 -0.15 10.22 -17.32
N GLY A 114 0.66 10.52 -16.29
CA GLY A 114 0.48 11.68 -15.43
C GLY A 114 -0.63 11.56 -14.38
N GLU A 115 -1.55 10.61 -14.49
CA GLU A 115 -2.68 10.50 -13.55
C GLU A 115 -2.22 10.08 -12.15
N TYR A 116 -1.21 9.21 -12.07
CA TYR A 116 -0.52 8.89 -10.82
C TYR A 116 0.05 10.16 -10.16
N GLY A 117 0.72 11.02 -10.93
CA GLY A 117 1.33 12.24 -10.39
C GLY A 117 0.29 13.23 -9.84
N VAL A 118 -0.83 13.42 -10.55
CA VAL A 118 -1.96 14.24 -10.08
C VAL A 118 -2.57 13.67 -8.81
N TRP A 119 -2.80 12.34 -8.79
CA TRP A 119 -3.34 11.66 -7.62
C TRP A 119 -2.41 11.77 -6.42
N HIS A 120 -1.12 11.49 -6.60
CA HIS A 120 -0.09 11.52 -5.55
C HIS A 120 0.01 12.91 -4.92
N ASN A 121 0.14 13.95 -5.77
CA ASN A 121 0.21 15.34 -5.32
C ASN A 121 -0.99 15.73 -4.46
N ARG A 122 -2.20 15.29 -4.83
CA ARG A 122 -3.41 15.53 -4.02
C ARG A 122 -3.35 14.84 -2.66
N GLN A 123 -2.82 13.61 -2.57
CA GLN A 123 -2.72 12.91 -1.28
C GLN A 123 -1.69 13.56 -0.35
N VAL A 124 -0.55 14.00 -0.90
CA VAL A 124 0.55 14.56 -0.09
C VAL A 124 0.42 16.05 0.19
N GLU A 125 -0.54 16.74 -0.44
CA GLU A 125 -0.83 18.17 -0.19
C GLU A 125 -1.07 18.43 1.30
N TYR A 126 -1.82 17.55 1.97
CA TYR A 126 -2.14 17.70 3.40
C TYR A 126 -0.92 17.54 4.31
N LEU A 127 0.06 16.69 3.94
CA LEU A 127 1.32 16.58 4.70
C LEU A 127 2.12 17.88 4.62
N SER A 128 2.04 18.57 3.49
CA SER A 128 2.75 19.84 3.25
C SER A 128 2.17 20.98 4.08
N ARG A 129 0.85 20.97 4.34
CA ARG A 129 0.16 21.99 5.15
C ARG A 129 0.43 21.88 6.65
N CYS A 130 0.66 20.67 7.16
CA CYS A 130 0.98 20.45 8.58
C CYS A 130 2.37 20.98 8.98
N ASP A 131 3.27 21.20 8.01
CA ASP A 131 4.59 21.79 8.27
C ASP A 131 4.53 23.33 8.43
N VAL A 132 3.46 23.99 7.97
CA VAL A 132 3.36 25.47 7.94
C VAL A 132 2.92 26.07 9.30
N ASN A 133 2.44 25.27 10.24
CA ASN A 133 2.02 25.73 11.58
C ASN A 133 3.14 25.67 12.64
N LYS A 134 4.40 25.62 12.23
CA LYS A 134 5.56 25.81 13.10
C LYS A 134 6.31 27.07 12.69
N ASN A 135 5.72 28.24 12.94
CA ASN A 135 6.47 29.49 13.01
C ASN A 135 5.79 30.46 13.97
#